data_AF-A0A7S3Z3F7-F1
#
_entry.id   AF-A0A7S3Z3F7-F1
#
_cell.length_a   1.000
_cell.length_b   1.000
_cell.length_c   1.000
_cell.angle_alpha   90.00
_cell.angle_beta   90.00
_cell.angle_gamma   90.00
#
_symmetry.space_group_name_H-M   'P 1'
#
loop_
_entity.id
_entity.type
_entity.pdbx_description
1 polymer ?
#
loop_
_entity_poly.entity_id
_entity_poly.type
_entity_poly.pdbx_seq_one_letter_code
_entity_poly.pdbx_strand_id
1 'polypeptide(L)'
;EEGWEAKCPIAWPVPRSRDAIDLESLHLPIHGGRLRLEIERSHKKMKPLALPSVQLLAGQNDSHEIMMDDYRTMSYKGPIHIGTPPKQFDVIFDTGSSDLWVFSSMSKANTKDYLHTYNPRMSSTYHGPTGTFEIRYGIGRCGGNVLKESVKLGGIDVNHQTMGQVTYYSANFDTKDNPSDGIMGLAFRGASKTNTHNVVMNMKLQGLIPNATFSFILGGDPDSVGRDGSFLLIGPPDYDYVYNNTISYVKTSGSDGMWSVPMKTILVDGKAYGFCTTGCFALPDTGTSLIVVPNDYWHEFASQIVRIFTQICAFTMIFVI
;
A
#
# COMPACT_ATOMS: atom_id res chain seq x y z
N GLU A 1 11.16 -9.88 49.83
CA GLU A 1 11.50 -10.82 48.74
C GLU A 1 10.47 -10.61 47.64
N GLU A 2 10.97 -9.95 46.59
CA GLU A 2 10.46 -9.78 45.21
C GLU A 2 8.94 -9.75 44.96
N GLY A 3 8.39 -8.53 44.93
CA GLY A 3 7.12 -8.24 44.25
C GLY A 3 7.38 -7.98 42.76
N TRP A 4 6.67 -8.70 41.90
CA TRP A 4 6.71 -8.49 40.44
C TRP A 4 5.68 -7.41 40.07
N GLU A 5 6.14 -6.22 39.72
CA GLU A 5 5.31 -5.22 39.02
C GLU A 5 5.17 -5.62 37.55
N ALA A 6 3.96 -5.98 37.11
CA ALA A 6 3.63 -6.06 35.70
C ALA A 6 3.50 -4.63 35.13
N LYS A 7 4.54 -4.14 34.45
CA LYS A 7 4.46 -2.90 33.67
C LYS A 7 3.80 -3.15 32.32
N CYS A 8 2.66 -2.51 32.09
CA CYS A 8 2.09 -2.33 30.76
C CYS A 8 3.08 -1.46 29.94
N PRO A 9 3.62 -1.92 28.80
CA PRO A 9 4.76 -1.26 28.15
C PRO A 9 4.41 0.04 27.39
N ILE A 10 3.23 0.62 27.60
CA ILE A 10 2.81 1.86 26.93
C ILE A 10 2.53 2.91 28.02
N ALA A 11 3.54 3.71 28.34
CA ALA A 11 3.38 4.90 29.17
C ALA A 11 2.76 6.02 28.30
N TRP A 12 1.49 6.35 28.55
CA TRP A 12 0.88 7.57 28.01
C TRP A 12 1.26 8.76 28.91
N PRO A 13 1.84 9.85 28.39
CA PRO A 13 1.96 11.07 29.19
C PRO A 13 0.55 11.63 29.42
N VAL A 14 0.08 11.59 30.67
CA VAL A 14 -1.14 12.27 31.11
C VAL A 14 -0.83 13.77 31.20
N PRO A 15 -1.44 14.66 30.40
CA PRO A 15 -1.26 16.10 30.59
C PRO A 15 -2.00 16.53 31.86
N ARG A 16 -1.26 17.04 32.85
CA ARG A 16 -1.83 17.76 33.98
C ARG A 16 -1.94 19.25 33.63
N SER A 17 -2.92 19.64 32.82
CA SER A 17 -3.56 20.96 32.85
C SER A 17 -4.62 21.07 31.75
N ARG A 18 -5.67 21.86 32.03
CA ARG A 18 -6.68 22.26 31.06
C ARG A 18 -6.07 23.31 30.12
N ASP A 19 -5.42 22.89 29.05
CA ASP A 19 -5.16 23.72 27.89
C ASP A 19 -5.42 22.89 26.62
N ALA A 20 -6.09 23.49 25.65
CA ALA A 20 -6.53 22.84 24.42
C ALA A 20 -5.34 22.23 23.65
N ILE A 21 -5.38 20.92 23.42
CA ILE A 21 -4.46 20.24 22.52
C ILE A 21 -5.08 20.30 21.13
N ASP A 22 -4.46 21.06 20.24
CA ASP A 22 -4.69 21.03 18.80
C ASP A 22 -4.12 19.70 18.28
N LEU A 23 -4.98 18.73 17.98
CA LEU A 23 -4.60 17.36 17.59
C LEU A 23 -4.59 17.21 16.07
N GLU A 24 -3.63 17.85 15.41
CA GLU A 24 -3.22 17.43 14.07
C GLU A 24 -2.27 16.22 14.20
N SER A 25 -2.77 15.03 13.83
CA SER A 25 -2.04 13.75 13.65
C SER A 25 -1.49 13.05 14.92
N LEU A 26 -2.20 12.01 15.38
CA LEU A 26 -1.73 11.08 16.41
C LEU A 26 -0.91 9.95 15.75
N HIS A 27 0.39 9.90 16.06
CA HIS A 27 1.29 8.84 15.61
C HIS A 27 1.29 7.67 16.62
N LEU A 28 1.04 6.45 16.15
CA LEU A 28 1.16 5.23 16.95
C LEU A 28 2.33 4.38 16.44
N PRO A 29 3.46 4.28 17.16
CA PRO A 29 4.50 3.33 16.82
C PRO A 29 4.13 1.95 17.38
N ILE A 30 3.95 0.97 16.50
CA ILE A 30 3.85 -0.44 16.91
C ILE A 30 5.28 -0.99 16.95
N HIS A 31 5.88 -1.01 18.15
CA HIS A 31 7.10 -1.78 18.40
C HIS A 31 6.77 -3.14 19.00
N GLY A 32 7.17 -4.20 18.30
CA GLY A 32 7.62 -5.46 18.91
C GLY A 32 6.58 -6.41 19.51
N GLY A 33 5.27 -6.19 19.32
CA GLY A 33 4.23 -7.12 19.77
C GLY A 33 3.44 -7.71 18.61
N ARG A 34 3.60 -9.00 18.31
CA ARG A 34 2.72 -9.73 17.38
C ARG A 34 1.29 -9.72 17.95
N LEU A 35 0.39 -8.97 17.31
CA LEU A 35 -1.05 -9.07 17.58
C LEU A 35 -1.62 -10.23 16.73
N ARG A 36 -1.85 -11.38 17.36
CA ARG A 36 -2.56 -12.50 16.73
C ARG A 36 -4.05 -12.30 16.94
N LEU A 37 -4.77 -11.90 15.89
CA LEU A 37 -6.24 -11.90 15.88
C LEU A 37 -6.73 -13.34 15.72
N GLU A 38 -7.05 -14.01 16.82
CA GLU A 38 -7.83 -15.25 16.80
C GLU A 38 -9.31 -14.90 16.60
N ILE A 39 -9.83 -15.28 15.43
CA ILE A 39 -11.25 -15.18 15.11
C ILE A 39 -11.95 -16.40 15.73
N GLU A 40 -12.56 -16.24 16.90
CA GLU A 40 -13.52 -17.23 17.42
C GLU A 40 -14.79 -17.23 16.56
N ARG A 41 -15.06 -18.36 15.89
CA ARG A 41 -16.28 -18.56 15.10
C ARG A 41 -17.49 -18.81 16.02
N SER A 42 -18.44 -17.88 16.03
CA SER A 42 -19.81 -18.17 16.46
C SER A 42 -20.48 -19.10 15.43
N HIS A 43 -20.78 -20.33 15.84
CA HIS A 43 -21.56 -21.28 15.04
C HIS A 43 -23.02 -20.84 14.90
N LYS A 44 -23.32 -20.01 13.90
CA LYS A 44 -24.67 -19.91 13.32
C LYS A 44 -24.61 -20.34 11.85
N LYS A 45 -25.26 -21.46 11.54
CA LYS A 45 -25.36 -22.03 10.19
C LYS A 45 -26.10 -21.04 9.26
N MET A 46 -25.36 -20.24 8.50
CA MET A 46 -25.88 -19.65 7.26
C MET A 46 -25.69 -20.64 6.11
N LYS A 47 -26.75 -20.89 5.34
CA LYS A 47 -26.67 -21.67 4.10
C LYS A 47 -25.76 -20.93 3.10
N PRO A 48 -24.72 -21.55 2.53
CA PRO A 48 -23.87 -20.90 1.54
C PRO A 48 -24.67 -20.65 0.26
N LEU A 49 -24.62 -19.41 -0.24
CA LEU A 49 -24.94 -19.14 -1.64
C LEU A 49 -23.77 -19.71 -2.47
N ALA A 50 -24.06 -20.66 -3.36
CA ALA A 50 -23.04 -21.28 -4.20
C ALA A 50 -22.45 -20.24 -5.16
N LEU A 51 -21.25 -19.75 -4.85
CA LEU A 51 -20.38 -19.09 -5.81
C LEU A 51 -19.55 -20.17 -6.52
N PRO A 52 -19.26 -20.05 -7.82
CA PRO A 52 -18.42 -21.00 -8.51
C PRO A 52 -17.00 -20.92 -7.95
N SER A 53 -16.63 -21.93 -7.16
CA SER A 53 -15.26 -22.18 -6.72
C SER A 53 -14.48 -22.75 -7.89
N VAL A 54 -13.53 -21.98 -8.42
CA VAL A 54 -12.54 -22.48 -9.39
C VAL A 54 -11.42 -23.15 -8.60
N GLN A 55 -11.34 -24.49 -8.65
CA GLN A 55 -10.14 -25.21 -8.24
C GLN A 55 -9.16 -25.21 -9.40
N LEU A 56 -8.08 -24.43 -9.31
CA LEU A 56 -6.97 -24.48 -10.25
C LEU A 56 -5.92 -25.46 -9.75
N LEU A 57 -5.48 -26.32 -10.68
CA LEU A 57 -4.47 -27.35 -10.48
C LEU A 57 -3.16 -26.69 -10.04
N ALA A 58 -2.59 -27.16 -8.94
CA ALA A 58 -1.27 -26.75 -8.47
C ALA A 58 -0.20 -27.09 -9.51
N GLY A 59 0.66 -26.12 -9.86
CA GLY A 59 1.94 -26.38 -10.52
C GLY A 59 2.21 -25.64 -11.84
N GLN A 60 2.40 -24.32 -11.77
CA GLN A 60 3.45 -23.58 -12.50
C GLN A 60 3.46 -22.14 -11.97
N ASN A 61 4.59 -21.69 -11.41
CA ASN A 61 4.75 -20.33 -10.88
C ASN A 61 4.95 -19.36 -12.06
N ASP A 62 3.88 -19.12 -12.82
CA ASP A 62 3.84 -18.21 -13.98
C ASP A 62 3.83 -16.72 -13.58
N SER A 63 3.99 -16.45 -12.28
CA SER A 63 4.09 -15.09 -11.75
C SER A 63 5.53 -14.60 -11.76
N HIS A 64 5.71 -13.34 -12.14
CA HIS A 64 6.97 -12.64 -12.02
C HIS A 64 7.05 -12.00 -10.64
N GLU A 65 7.98 -12.48 -9.82
CA GLU A 65 8.18 -12.03 -8.45
C GLU A 65 9.11 -10.82 -8.38
N ILE A 66 8.72 -9.83 -7.57
CA ILE A 66 9.51 -8.65 -7.22
C ILE A 66 9.57 -8.55 -5.70
N MET A 67 10.76 -8.75 -5.14
CA MET A 67 11.04 -8.54 -3.72
C MET A 67 10.88 -7.05 -3.38
N MET A 68 10.20 -6.75 -2.29
CA MET A 68 10.03 -5.39 -1.78
C MET A 68 10.70 -5.18 -0.42
N ASP A 69 11.40 -4.06 -0.29
CA ASP A 69 11.89 -3.52 0.98
C ASP A 69 10.70 -3.09 1.85
N ASP A 70 10.59 -3.70 3.04
CA ASP A 70 9.63 -3.33 4.09
C ASP A 70 10.28 -2.34 5.06
N TYR A 71 10.03 -1.05 4.85
CA TYR A 71 10.45 -0.05 5.79
C TYR A 71 9.46 0.06 6.96
N ARG A 72 9.73 -0.67 8.03
CA ARG A 72 9.03 -0.59 9.33
C ARG A 72 7.51 -0.73 9.22
N THR A 73 7.01 -1.50 8.27
CA THR A 73 5.58 -1.65 7.95
C THR A 73 4.89 -0.33 7.53
N MET A 74 5.67 0.71 7.24
CA MET A 74 5.19 2.04 6.86
C MET A 74 5.19 2.26 5.35
N SER A 75 6.09 1.60 4.61
CA SER A 75 6.12 1.66 3.16
C SER A 75 6.79 0.42 2.57
N TYR A 76 6.27 -0.05 1.44
CA TYR A 76 6.84 -1.14 0.68
C TYR A 76 7.35 -0.62 -0.66
N LYS A 77 8.65 -0.81 -0.92
CA LYS A 77 9.31 -0.31 -2.13
C LYS A 77 9.96 -1.46 -2.87
N GLY A 78 9.97 -1.43 -4.19
CA GLY A 78 10.69 -2.44 -4.96
C GLY A 78 11.34 -1.89 -6.23
N PRO A 79 12.23 -2.69 -6.82
CA PRO A 79 13.04 -2.24 -7.93
C PRO A 79 12.24 -2.25 -9.24
N ILE A 80 12.35 -1.14 -9.97
CA ILE A 80 12.08 -1.07 -11.40
C ILE A 80 13.34 -0.61 -12.13
N HIS A 81 13.44 -0.93 -13.42
CA HIS A 81 14.53 -0.42 -14.25
C HIS A 81 13.97 0.46 -15.35
N ILE A 82 14.57 1.63 -15.57
CA ILE A 82 14.11 2.59 -16.57
C ILE A 82 15.27 2.93 -17.51
N GLY A 83 14.96 3.01 -18.80
CA GLY A 83 15.86 3.46 -19.84
C GLY A 83 16.77 2.40 -20.45
N THR A 84 17.59 2.84 -21.41
CA THR A 84 18.59 2.01 -22.10
C THR A 84 19.94 2.74 -22.14
N PRO A 85 20.98 2.27 -21.43
CA PRO A 85 20.99 1.07 -20.58
C PRO A 85 20.07 1.19 -19.36
N PRO A 86 19.53 0.06 -18.85
CA PRO A 86 18.61 0.07 -17.72
C PRO A 86 19.28 0.58 -16.45
N LYS A 87 18.65 1.55 -15.80
CA LYS A 87 19.02 2.04 -14.47
C LYS A 87 17.94 1.68 -13.46
N GLN A 88 18.33 1.13 -12.31
CA GLN A 88 17.41 0.79 -11.23
C GLN A 88 16.89 2.05 -10.50
N PHE A 89 15.62 1.98 -10.10
CA PHE A 89 14.93 2.92 -9.23
C PHE A 89 14.07 2.13 -8.25
N ASP A 90 14.10 2.50 -6.97
CA ASP A 90 13.29 1.85 -5.94
C ASP A 90 12.02 2.68 -5.71
N VAL A 91 10.88 2.14 -6.15
CA VAL A 91 9.60 2.87 -6.16
C VAL A 91 8.58 2.23 -5.23
N ILE A 92 7.67 3.05 -4.70
CA ILE A 92 6.48 2.55 -4.01
C ILE A 92 5.50 2.02 -5.06
N PHE A 93 5.06 0.78 -4.89
CA PHE A 93 3.97 0.21 -5.71
C PHE A 93 2.63 0.56 -5.08
N ASP A 94 1.86 1.39 -5.76
CA ASP A 94 0.76 2.14 -5.16
C ASP A 94 -0.58 1.87 -5.85
N THR A 95 -1.48 1.12 -5.22
CA THR A 95 -2.85 0.91 -5.72
C THR A 95 -3.79 2.11 -5.49
N GLY A 96 -3.35 3.12 -4.73
CA GLY A 96 -4.01 4.41 -4.51
C GLY A 96 -3.73 5.48 -5.57
N SER A 97 -2.84 5.23 -6.54
CA SER A 97 -2.62 6.12 -7.70
C SER A 97 -2.39 5.33 -9.00
N SER A 98 -2.28 6.00 -10.16
CA SER A 98 -2.22 5.33 -11.48
C SER A 98 -1.00 5.65 -12.33
N ASP A 99 -0.32 6.75 -12.06
CA ASP A 99 0.81 7.19 -12.87
C ASP A 99 2.12 6.64 -12.31
N LEU A 100 3.03 6.24 -13.19
CA LEU A 100 4.43 6.02 -12.84
C LEU A 100 5.17 7.35 -12.90
N TRP A 101 5.95 7.69 -11.88
CA TRP A 101 6.87 8.81 -11.94
C TRP A 101 8.11 8.57 -11.09
N VAL A 102 9.21 9.23 -11.44
CA VAL A 102 10.48 9.23 -10.67
C VAL A 102 11.08 10.63 -10.60
N PHE A 103 11.97 10.86 -9.63
CA PHE A 103 12.66 12.13 -9.47
C PHE A 103 13.66 12.42 -10.60
N SER A 104 13.68 13.66 -11.06
CA SER A 104 14.59 14.14 -12.10
C SER A 104 15.94 14.56 -11.54
N SER A 105 17.03 14.24 -12.24
CA SER A 105 18.37 14.78 -11.92
C SER A 105 18.48 16.28 -12.24
N MET A 106 17.49 16.83 -12.95
CA MET A 106 17.36 18.25 -13.25
C MET A 106 16.47 18.98 -12.24
N SER A 107 15.92 18.27 -11.24
CA SER A 107 15.20 18.92 -10.14
C SER A 107 16.18 19.66 -9.24
N LYS A 108 15.75 20.78 -8.67
CA LYS A 108 16.51 21.53 -7.65
C LYS A 108 16.26 21.01 -6.23
N ALA A 109 15.52 19.92 -6.12
CA ALA A 109 15.01 19.47 -4.85
C ALA A 109 16.02 18.60 -4.10
N ASN A 110 15.85 18.53 -2.78
CA ASN A 110 16.85 18.09 -1.82
C ASN A 110 17.30 16.64 -2.07
N THR A 111 18.61 16.39 -2.09
CA THR A 111 19.20 15.07 -2.40
C THR A 111 19.00 14.02 -1.30
N LYS A 112 18.27 14.35 -0.23
CA LYS A 112 17.95 13.43 0.87
C LYS A 112 16.64 12.66 0.66
N ASP A 113 15.85 13.05 -0.33
CA ASP A 113 14.48 12.55 -0.50
C ASP A 113 14.42 11.32 -1.44
N TYR A 114 15.52 11.01 -2.13
CA TYR A 114 15.62 9.95 -3.12
C TYR A 114 17.02 9.31 -3.14
N LEU A 115 17.12 8.07 -3.60
CA LEU A 115 18.37 7.32 -3.77
C LEU A 115 18.98 7.59 -5.15
N HIS A 116 18.13 7.66 -6.17
CA HIS A 116 18.49 7.80 -7.56
C HIS A 116 17.61 8.82 -8.27
N THR A 117 18.19 9.44 -9.30
CA THR A 117 17.47 10.35 -10.18
C THR A 117 17.57 9.96 -11.64
N TYR A 118 16.52 10.28 -12.39
CA TYR A 118 16.41 10.02 -13.80
C TYR A 118 16.97 11.18 -14.63
N ASN A 119 17.84 10.85 -15.58
CA ASN A 119 18.38 11.78 -16.56
C ASN A 119 18.05 11.28 -17.98
N PRO A 120 17.19 11.99 -18.73
CA PRO A 120 16.77 11.56 -20.06
C PRO A 120 17.91 11.52 -21.08
N ARG A 121 19.01 12.26 -20.85
CA ARG A 121 20.18 12.25 -21.74
C ARG A 121 21.00 10.96 -21.66
N MET A 122 20.76 10.13 -20.65
CA MET A 122 21.50 8.90 -20.41
C MET A 122 20.80 7.67 -20.99
N SER A 123 19.65 7.84 -21.64
CA SER A 123 18.85 6.75 -22.18
C SER A 123 18.59 6.91 -23.67
N SER A 124 18.84 5.85 -24.45
CA SER A 124 18.55 5.83 -25.89
C SER A 124 17.07 5.56 -26.21
N THR A 125 16.27 5.13 -25.24
CA THR A 125 14.82 4.84 -25.39
C THR A 125 13.91 5.96 -24.92
N TYR A 126 14.49 7.06 -24.44
CA TYR A 126 13.77 8.25 -24.03
C TYR A 126 13.01 8.88 -25.20
N HIS A 127 11.72 9.18 -24.99
CA HIS A 127 10.91 9.95 -25.92
C HIS A 127 10.05 10.99 -25.20
N GLY A 128 10.34 12.27 -25.37
CA GLY A 128 9.57 13.37 -24.78
C GLY A 128 10.33 14.70 -24.72
N PRO A 129 9.81 15.69 -23.95
CA PRO A 129 8.55 15.64 -23.21
C PRO A 129 7.33 15.72 -24.14
N THR A 130 6.21 15.11 -23.75
CA THR A 130 4.93 15.15 -24.49
C THR A 130 3.86 16.02 -23.82
N GLY A 131 4.18 16.60 -22.66
CA GLY A 131 3.28 17.41 -21.86
C GLY A 131 3.80 17.57 -20.43
N THR A 132 2.94 18.05 -19.54
CA THR A 132 3.24 18.19 -18.11
C THR A 132 2.16 17.51 -17.26
N PHE A 133 2.48 17.24 -16.00
CA PHE A 133 1.56 16.65 -15.04
C PHE A 133 1.73 17.28 -13.65
N GLU A 134 0.66 17.27 -12.85
CA GLU A 134 0.67 17.55 -11.41
C GLU A 134 -0.18 16.47 -10.72
N ILE A 135 0.34 15.87 -9.67
CA ILE A 135 -0.37 14.91 -8.81
C ILE A 135 -0.41 15.47 -7.39
N ARG A 136 -1.56 15.32 -6.72
CA ARG A 136 -1.76 15.66 -5.32
C ARG A 136 -2.02 14.37 -4.55
N TYR A 137 -1.11 14.07 -3.65
CA TYR A 137 -1.19 13.01 -2.66
C TYR A 137 -1.65 13.59 -1.32
N GLY A 138 -2.07 12.73 -0.39
CA GLY A 138 -2.45 13.18 0.96
C GLY A 138 -1.32 13.94 1.67
N ILE A 139 -0.07 13.55 1.42
CA ILE A 139 1.11 14.16 2.02
C ILE A 139 1.60 15.42 1.30
N GLY A 140 1.21 15.66 0.04
CA GLY A 140 1.78 16.76 -0.73
C GLY A 140 1.45 16.74 -2.22
N ARG A 141 2.19 17.52 -3.01
CA ARG A 141 2.09 17.48 -4.48
C ARG A 141 3.43 17.33 -5.17
N CYS A 142 3.43 16.66 -6.32
CA CYS A 142 4.57 16.58 -7.22
C CYS A 142 4.15 16.84 -8.66
N GLY A 143 5.09 17.20 -9.50
CA GLY A 143 4.84 17.29 -10.93
C GLY A 143 6.09 17.61 -11.74
N GLY A 144 5.88 17.71 -13.05
CA GLY A 144 6.95 17.93 -14.01
C GLY A 144 6.53 17.55 -15.41
N ASN A 145 7.44 16.89 -16.12
CA ASN A 145 7.26 16.56 -17.53
C ASN A 145 6.72 15.14 -17.71
N VAL A 146 5.87 14.94 -18.70
CA VAL A 146 5.45 13.61 -19.16
C VAL A 146 6.37 13.15 -20.28
N LEU A 147 6.84 11.91 -20.21
CA LEU A 147 7.69 11.28 -21.22
C LEU A 147 7.30 9.82 -21.41
N LYS A 148 7.89 9.18 -22.42
CA LYS A 148 7.84 7.73 -22.62
C LYS A 148 9.22 7.13 -22.49
N GLU A 149 9.29 5.94 -21.90
CA GLU A 149 10.53 5.18 -21.70
C GLU A 149 10.31 3.67 -21.83
N SER A 150 11.42 2.93 -21.89
CA SER A 150 11.44 1.49 -21.60
C SER A 150 11.50 1.27 -20.09
N VAL A 151 10.62 0.41 -19.57
CA VAL A 151 10.52 0.09 -18.14
C VAL A 151 10.55 -1.42 -17.96
N LYS A 152 11.47 -1.92 -17.13
CA LYS A 152 11.54 -3.33 -16.73
C LYS A 152 11.08 -3.53 -15.30
N LEU A 153 10.17 -4.48 -15.10
CA LEU A 153 9.64 -4.92 -13.80
C LEU A 153 9.54 -6.45 -13.79
N GLY A 154 10.06 -7.12 -12.76
CA GLY A 154 9.98 -8.58 -12.65
C GLY A 154 10.59 -9.34 -13.84
N GLY A 155 11.60 -8.76 -14.49
CA GLY A 155 12.21 -9.32 -15.70
C GLY A 155 11.45 -9.06 -17.00
N ILE A 156 10.29 -8.40 -16.97
CA ILE A 156 9.47 -8.07 -18.14
C ILE A 156 9.80 -6.66 -18.64
N ASP A 157 10.19 -6.53 -19.91
CA ASP A 157 10.48 -5.24 -20.56
C ASP A 157 9.20 -4.64 -21.21
N VAL A 158 8.72 -3.51 -20.69
CA VAL A 158 7.58 -2.75 -21.18
C VAL A 158 8.06 -1.55 -21.97
N ASN A 159 7.81 -1.54 -23.28
CA ASN A 159 8.25 -0.46 -24.15
C ASN A 159 7.26 0.71 -24.16
N HIS A 160 7.75 1.92 -24.40
CA HIS A 160 6.93 3.14 -24.55
C HIS A 160 5.97 3.40 -23.37
N GLN A 161 6.35 3.01 -22.16
CA GLN A 161 5.60 3.28 -20.95
C GLN A 161 5.60 4.80 -20.69
N THR A 162 4.41 5.39 -20.58
CA THR A 162 4.28 6.78 -20.17
C THR A 162 4.63 6.93 -18.69
N MET A 163 5.46 7.90 -18.35
CA MET A 163 5.83 8.21 -16.97
C MET A 163 6.06 9.71 -16.77
N GLY A 164 6.01 10.12 -15.52
CA GLY A 164 6.36 11.46 -15.06
C GLY A 164 7.84 11.57 -14.69
N GLN A 165 8.49 12.61 -15.19
CA GLN A 165 9.76 13.10 -14.67
C GLN A 165 9.46 14.26 -13.71
N VAL A 166 9.57 14.00 -12.41
CA VAL A 166 9.28 15.00 -11.38
C VAL A 166 10.40 16.04 -11.33
N THR A 167 10.06 17.30 -11.64
CA THR A 167 10.98 18.44 -11.57
C THR A 167 10.69 19.34 -10.38
N TYR A 168 9.49 19.25 -9.78
CA TYR A 168 9.10 19.96 -8.57
C TYR A 168 8.24 19.09 -7.65
N TYR A 169 8.36 19.28 -6.33
CA TYR A 169 7.50 18.68 -5.32
C TYR A 169 7.44 19.54 -4.05
N SER A 170 6.42 19.31 -3.21
CA SER A 170 6.27 19.99 -1.92
C SER A 170 7.22 19.39 -0.86
N ALA A 171 7.69 20.21 0.08
CA ALA A 171 8.63 19.80 1.15
C ALA A 171 8.20 18.57 1.96
N ASN A 172 6.89 18.27 2.03
CA ASN A 172 6.36 17.12 2.76
C ASN A 172 6.63 15.75 2.10
N PHE A 173 7.29 15.71 0.94
CA PHE A 173 7.89 14.48 0.39
C PHE A 173 9.30 14.22 0.95
N ASP A 174 9.74 14.99 1.96
CA ASP A 174 10.99 14.71 2.67
C ASP A 174 10.87 13.37 3.41
N THR A 175 11.48 12.36 2.81
CA THR A 175 11.56 11.00 3.33
C THR A 175 12.99 10.68 3.72
N LYS A 176 13.74 11.63 4.30
CA LYS A 176 15.17 11.46 4.64
C LYS A 176 15.54 10.13 5.30
N ASP A 177 14.67 9.57 6.13
CA ASP A 177 14.93 8.31 6.83
C ASP A 177 14.39 7.07 6.08
N ASN A 178 13.67 7.28 4.97
CA ASN A 178 13.04 6.25 4.13
C ASN A 178 12.89 6.70 2.65
N PRO A 179 13.99 6.99 1.95
CA PRO A 179 13.93 7.51 0.60
C PRO A 179 13.25 6.54 -0.36
N SER A 180 12.51 7.11 -1.32
CA SER A 180 11.97 6.41 -2.49
C SER A 180 12.33 7.21 -3.74
N ASP A 181 12.56 6.54 -4.86
CA ASP A 181 12.92 7.20 -6.11
C ASP A 181 11.70 7.68 -6.90
N GLY A 182 10.52 7.24 -6.49
CA GLY A 182 9.26 7.54 -7.14
C GLY A 182 8.10 6.65 -6.69
N ILE A 183 7.00 6.76 -7.42
CA ILE A 183 5.80 5.94 -7.22
C ILE A 183 5.42 5.31 -8.56
N MET A 184 5.07 4.03 -8.51
CA MET A 184 4.46 3.30 -9.61
C MET A 184 3.00 3.01 -9.27
N GLY A 185 2.10 3.85 -9.80
CA GLY A 185 0.67 3.68 -9.64
C GLY A 185 0.12 2.42 -10.32
N LEU A 186 -0.80 1.73 -9.66
CA LEU A 186 -1.43 0.48 -10.07
C LEU A 186 -2.97 0.54 -10.12
N ALA A 187 -3.57 1.70 -9.84
CA ALA A 187 -4.98 1.96 -10.09
C ALA A 187 -5.27 2.09 -11.60
N PHE A 188 -6.54 2.28 -11.95
CA PHE A 188 -6.99 2.23 -13.34
C PHE A 188 -6.73 3.56 -14.07
N ARG A 189 -6.73 3.51 -15.41
CA ARG A 189 -6.54 4.70 -16.27
C ARG A 189 -7.43 5.89 -15.90
N GLY A 190 -8.64 5.66 -15.38
CA GLY A 190 -9.56 6.72 -14.97
C GLY A 190 -9.02 7.66 -13.88
N ALA A 191 -8.07 7.21 -13.06
CA ALA A 191 -7.44 8.01 -12.01
C ALA A 191 -6.08 8.62 -12.43
N SER A 192 -5.58 8.30 -13.62
CA SER A 192 -4.32 8.82 -14.16
C SER A 192 -4.40 10.30 -14.53
N LYS A 193 -3.41 11.08 -14.09
CA LYS A 193 -3.22 12.48 -14.49
C LYS A 193 -2.60 12.64 -15.87
N THR A 194 -1.96 11.58 -16.37
CA THR A 194 -1.48 11.52 -17.76
C THR A 194 -2.50 10.92 -18.73
N ASN A 195 -3.66 10.44 -18.23
CA ASN A 195 -4.68 9.72 -18.99
C ASN A 195 -4.11 8.49 -19.74
N THR A 196 -3.16 7.80 -19.12
CA THR A 196 -2.50 6.63 -19.70
C THR A 196 -2.70 5.36 -18.87
N HIS A 197 -2.42 4.21 -19.47
CA HIS A 197 -2.47 2.93 -18.76
C HIS A 197 -1.25 2.78 -17.85
N ASN A 198 -1.47 2.17 -16.69
CA ASN A 198 -0.38 1.74 -15.81
C ASN A 198 0.49 0.66 -16.47
N VAL A 199 1.63 0.35 -15.84
CA VAL A 199 2.64 -0.58 -16.38
C VAL A 199 2.06 -1.98 -16.60
N VAL A 200 1.31 -2.53 -15.64
CA VAL A 200 0.76 -3.90 -15.73
C VAL A 200 -0.26 -4.03 -16.85
N MET A 201 -1.10 -3.00 -17.05
CA MET A 201 -2.02 -2.97 -18.17
C MET A 201 -1.28 -2.85 -19.50
N ASN A 202 -0.20 -2.06 -19.58
CA ASN A 202 0.64 -1.99 -20.78
C ASN A 202 1.36 -3.32 -21.07
N MET A 203 1.78 -4.08 -20.04
CA MET A 203 2.28 -5.44 -20.23
C MET A 203 1.25 -6.33 -20.95
N LYS A 204 0.00 -6.29 -20.50
CA LYS A 204 -1.10 -7.05 -21.12
C LYS A 204 -1.39 -6.57 -22.55
N LEU A 205 -1.43 -5.26 -22.80
CA LEU A 205 -1.67 -4.69 -24.12
C LEU A 205 -0.55 -5.01 -25.12
N GLN A 206 0.69 -5.16 -24.64
CA GLN A 206 1.84 -5.57 -25.44
C GLN A 206 1.96 -7.10 -25.59
N GLY A 207 1.05 -7.88 -24.99
CA GLY A 207 1.07 -9.34 -25.07
C GLY A 207 2.19 -9.99 -24.23
N LEU A 208 2.77 -9.26 -23.29
CA LEU A 208 3.87 -9.73 -22.43
C LEU A 208 3.39 -10.64 -21.30
N ILE A 209 2.12 -10.47 -20.89
CA ILE A 209 1.45 -11.31 -19.89
C ILE A 209 0.04 -11.71 -20.36
N PRO A 210 -0.46 -12.89 -19.98
CA PRO A 210 -1.76 -13.37 -20.40
C PRO A 210 -2.92 -12.62 -19.75
N ASN A 211 -2.76 -12.08 -18.54
CA ASN A 211 -3.78 -11.30 -17.83
C ASN A 211 -3.12 -10.13 -17.09
N ALA A 212 -3.80 -8.98 -17.03
CA ALA A 212 -3.35 -7.82 -16.25
C ALA A 212 -3.70 -8.02 -14.75
N THR A 213 -3.08 -9.02 -14.12
CA THR A 213 -3.29 -9.34 -12.71
C THR A 213 -1.99 -9.17 -11.94
N PHE A 214 -2.13 -8.82 -10.67
CA PHE A 214 -1.02 -8.76 -9.72
C PHE A 214 -1.55 -9.03 -8.31
N SER A 215 -0.66 -9.39 -7.40
CA SER A 215 -0.97 -9.57 -5.98
C SER A 215 0.19 -9.12 -5.10
N PHE A 216 -0.14 -8.74 -3.87
CA PHE A 216 0.82 -8.34 -2.87
C PHE A 216 0.84 -9.32 -1.71
N ILE A 217 2.04 -9.65 -1.24
CA ILE A 217 2.29 -10.26 0.05
C ILE A 217 3.02 -9.18 0.86
N LEU A 218 2.37 -8.65 1.89
CA LEU A 218 2.90 -7.57 2.72
C LEU A 218 3.12 -8.05 4.14
N GLY A 219 4.26 -7.68 4.72
CA GLY A 219 4.69 -8.06 6.06
C GLY A 219 5.68 -9.22 6.04
N GLY A 220 5.77 -9.92 7.17
CA GLY A 220 6.81 -10.92 7.42
C GLY A 220 7.88 -10.39 8.37
N ASP A 221 9.09 -10.94 8.28
CA ASP A 221 10.28 -10.39 8.93
C ASP A 221 10.98 -9.45 7.93
N PRO A 222 11.07 -8.13 8.21
CA PRO A 222 11.69 -7.15 7.30
C PRO A 222 13.14 -7.48 6.94
N ASP A 223 13.84 -8.22 7.80
CA ASP A 223 15.23 -8.63 7.61
C ASP A 223 15.36 -10.01 6.91
N SER A 224 14.23 -10.69 6.65
CA SER A 224 14.23 -12.02 6.03
C SER A 224 14.30 -11.96 4.51
N VAL A 225 15.08 -12.87 3.94
CA VAL A 225 15.18 -13.10 2.49
C VAL A 225 14.36 -14.34 2.11
N GLY A 226 13.57 -14.25 1.04
CA GLY A 226 12.72 -15.35 0.58
C GLY A 226 11.34 -15.34 1.25
N ARG A 227 10.73 -16.51 1.44
CA ARG A 227 9.27 -16.62 1.65
C ARG A 227 8.68 -15.88 2.87
N ASP A 228 9.50 -15.41 3.80
CA ASP A 228 9.10 -14.63 4.97
C ASP A 228 9.23 -13.10 4.76
N GLY A 229 9.48 -12.63 3.53
CA GLY A 229 9.54 -11.22 3.15
C GLY A 229 8.28 -10.69 2.44
N SER A 230 8.38 -9.47 1.92
CA SER A 230 7.31 -8.79 1.17
C SER A 230 7.52 -8.87 -0.34
N PHE A 231 6.44 -9.13 -1.09
CA PHE A 231 6.49 -9.38 -2.54
C PHE A 231 5.36 -8.69 -3.31
N LEU A 232 5.70 -8.24 -4.51
CA LEU A 232 4.75 -8.01 -5.60
C LEU A 232 4.88 -9.16 -6.59
N LEU A 233 3.76 -9.78 -6.95
CA LEU A 233 3.67 -10.78 -8.00
C LEU A 233 2.93 -10.18 -9.19
N ILE A 234 3.53 -10.18 -10.38
CA ILE A 234 2.85 -9.87 -11.63
C ILE A 234 2.40 -11.18 -12.28
N GLY A 235 1.10 -11.33 -12.51
CA GLY A 235 0.49 -12.57 -12.98
C GLY A 235 -0.47 -13.17 -11.94
N PRO A 236 -0.63 -14.51 -11.89
CA PRO A 236 -1.49 -15.15 -10.90
C PRO A 236 -0.94 -14.99 -9.48
N PRO A 237 -1.81 -15.03 -8.45
CA PRO A 237 -1.37 -15.01 -7.06
C PRO A 237 -0.74 -16.35 -6.67
N ASP A 238 0.17 -16.31 -5.70
CA ASP A 238 0.65 -17.52 -5.02
C ASP A 238 -0.35 -17.95 -3.95
N TYR A 239 -1.00 -19.09 -4.18
CA TYR A 239 -2.02 -19.63 -3.28
C TYR A 239 -1.47 -20.16 -1.96
N ASP A 240 -0.16 -20.44 -1.87
CA ASP A 240 0.46 -20.89 -0.62
C ASP A 240 0.45 -19.79 0.46
N TYR A 241 0.36 -18.52 0.05
CA TYR A 241 0.19 -17.37 0.94
C TYR A 241 -1.26 -17.07 1.30
N VAL A 242 -2.23 -17.75 0.67
CA VAL A 242 -3.65 -17.48 0.85
C VAL A 242 -4.21 -18.42 1.92
N TYR A 243 -4.88 -17.86 2.93
CA TYR A 243 -5.53 -18.66 3.96
C TYR A 243 -6.53 -19.68 3.35
N ASN A 244 -6.37 -20.96 3.69
CA ASN A 244 -7.10 -22.09 3.10
C ASN A 244 -7.00 -22.16 1.55
N ASN A 245 -5.97 -21.58 0.96
CA ASN A 245 -5.71 -21.56 -0.48
C ASN A 245 -6.93 -21.03 -1.29
N THR A 246 -7.75 -20.15 -0.70
CA THR A 246 -9.01 -19.69 -1.28
C THR A 246 -9.09 -18.17 -1.30
N ILE A 247 -9.25 -17.59 -2.50
CA ILE A 247 -9.39 -16.14 -2.69
C ILE A 247 -10.88 -15.77 -2.77
N SER A 248 -11.28 -14.77 -1.99
CA SER A 248 -12.60 -14.15 -2.10
C SER A 248 -12.53 -12.96 -3.04
N TYR A 249 -13.29 -13.01 -4.14
CA TYR A 249 -13.34 -11.91 -5.11
C TYR A 249 -14.50 -10.96 -4.83
N VAL A 250 -14.21 -9.67 -4.82
CA VAL A 250 -15.21 -8.60 -4.75
C VAL A 250 -15.07 -7.75 -5.99
N LYS A 251 -16.20 -7.49 -6.67
CA LYS A 251 -16.20 -6.62 -7.85
C LYS A 251 -15.96 -5.17 -7.42
N THR A 252 -15.03 -4.49 -8.09
CA THR A 252 -14.81 -3.05 -7.89
C THR A 252 -15.98 -2.23 -8.42
N SER A 253 -16.18 -1.03 -7.89
CA SER A 253 -17.17 -0.07 -8.39
C SER A 253 -16.90 0.30 -9.85
N GLY A 254 -15.63 0.52 -10.18
CA GLY A 254 -15.15 0.88 -11.52
C GLY A 254 -15.47 2.30 -11.97
N SER A 255 -16.27 3.06 -11.20
CA SER A 255 -16.74 4.41 -11.58
C SER A 255 -15.72 5.52 -11.37
N ASP A 256 -14.78 5.35 -10.45
CA ASP A 256 -13.83 6.37 -10.00
C ASP A 256 -12.40 6.14 -10.51
N GLY A 257 -12.18 5.07 -11.27
CA GLY A 257 -10.85 4.68 -11.74
C GLY A 257 -9.95 4.10 -10.63
N MET A 258 -10.52 3.77 -9.46
CA MET A 258 -9.80 3.24 -8.30
C MET A 258 -10.19 1.79 -8.01
N TRP A 259 -9.39 1.13 -7.15
CA TRP A 259 -9.69 -0.21 -6.60
C TRP A 259 -10.81 -0.20 -5.55
N SER A 260 -11.79 0.69 -5.70
CA SER A 260 -12.88 0.89 -4.75
C SER A 260 -13.81 -0.31 -4.71
N VAL A 261 -13.95 -0.92 -3.53
CA VAL A 261 -14.84 -2.06 -3.27
C VAL A 261 -16.02 -1.63 -2.39
N PRO A 262 -17.26 -2.09 -2.69
CA PRO A 262 -18.41 -1.76 -1.85
C PRO A 262 -18.28 -2.40 -0.47
N MET A 263 -18.45 -1.60 0.57
CA MET A 263 -18.47 -2.02 1.97
C MET A 263 -19.83 -1.71 2.60
N LYS A 264 -20.27 -2.55 3.53
CA LYS A 264 -21.58 -2.42 4.20
C LYS A 264 -21.48 -1.99 5.66
N THR A 265 -20.49 -2.52 6.38
CA THR A 265 -20.32 -2.26 7.80
C THR A 265 -18.90 -2.68 8.20
N ILE A 266 -18.45 -2.16 9.33
CA ILE A 266 -17.25 -2.62 10.03
C ILE A 266 -17.74 -3.33 11.29
N LEU A 267 -17.14 -4.48 11.62
CA LEU A 267 -17.42 -5.16 12.88
C LEU A 267 -16.30 -4.83 13.88
N VAL A 268 -16.68 -4.42 15.08
CA VAL A 268 -15.76 -4.22 16.21
C VAL A 268 -16.24 -5.13 17.33
N ASP A 269 -15.40 -6.07 17.76
CA ASP A 269 -15.77 -7.13 18.72
C ASP A 269 -17.06 -7.89 18.31
N GLY A 270 -17.13 -8.26 17.02
CA GLY A 270 -18.28 -8.97 16.44
C GLY A 270 -19.57 -8.15 16.33
N LYS A 271 -19.57 -6.87 16.73
CA LYS A 271 -20.74 -5.99 16.67
C LYS A 271 -20.62 -5.02 15.52
N ALA A 272 -21.72 -4.87 14.78
CA ALA A 272 -21.80 -3.88 13.72
C ALA A 272 -21.58 -2.48 14.30
N TYR A 273 -20.53 -1.84 13.83
CA TYR A 273 -20.26 -0.45 14.07
C TYR A 273 -21.18 0.38 13.16
N GLY A 274 -21.74 1.49 13.67
CA GLY A 274 -22.66 2.39 12.95
C GLY A 274 -22.04 3.14 11.77
N PHE A 275 -20.94 2.62 11.24
CA PHE A 275 -20.20 3.09 10.09
C PHE A 275 -20.83 2.58 8.80
N CYS A 276 -20.84 3.44 7.78
CA CYS A 276 -21.14 3.01 6.42
C CYS A 276 -22.56 2.39 6.28
N THR A 277 -23.51 2.78 7.14
CA THR A 277 -24.85 2.18 7.24
C THR A 277 -25.69 2.33 5.97
N THR A 278 -25.44 3.37 5.19
CA THR A 278 -26.05 3.59 3.86
C THR A 278 -25.24 2.98 2.72
N GLY A 279 -24.18 2.23 3.03
CA GLY A 279 -23.17 1.78 2.07
C GLY A 279 -22.09 2.83 1.83
N CYS A 280 -20.88 2.37 1.61
CA CYS A 280 -19.70 3.17 1.29
C CYS A 280 -18.71 2.33 0.49
N PHE A 281 -17.56 2.91 0.15
CA PHE A 281 -16.47 2.21 -0.53
C PHE A 281 -15.26 2.14 0.38
N ALA A 282 -14.53 1.03 0.28
CA ALA A 282 -13.18 0.89 0.82
C ALA A 282 -12.19 0.84 -0.34
N LEU A 283 -10.99 1.38 -0.13
CA LEU A 283 -9.91 1.37 -1.11
C LEU A 283 -8.75 0.55 -0.53
N PRO A 284 -8.43 -0.63 -1.09
CA PRO A 284 -7.19 -1.32 -0.79
C PRO A 284 -6.04 -0.53 -1.42
N ASP A 285 -5.37 0.29 -0.60
CA ASP A 285 -4.31 1.21 -1.00
C ASP A 285 -2.97 0.78 -0.41
N THR A 286 -2.10 0.18 -1.22
CA THR A 286 -0.75 -0.24 -0.81
C THR A 286 0.22 0.92 -0.61
N GLY A 287 -0.12 2.13 -1.10
CA GLY A 287 0.66 3.35 -0.86
C GLY A 287 0.37 4.00 0.50
N THR A 288 -0.65 3.53 1.22
CA THR A 288 -1.06 4.07 2.53
C THR A 288 -0.89 3.02 3.63
N SER A 289 -0.16 3.36 4.71
CA SER A 289 0.09 2.44 5.83
C SER A 289 -1.04 2.38 6.87
N LEU A 290 -1.78 3.47 7.03
CA LEU A 290 -2.82 3.58 8.06
C LEU A 290 -4.21 3.24 7.50
N ILE A 291 -5.09 2.75 8.38
CA ILE A 291 -6.52 2.70 8.09
C ILE A 291 -7.07 4.13 8.20
N VAL A 292 -7.47 4.69 7.08
CA VAL A 292 -8.06 6.03 7.01
C VAL A 292 -9.59 5.90 6.97
N VAL A 293 -10.26 6.65 7.84
CA VAL A 293 -11.72 6.76 7.89
C VAL A 293 -12.15 8.23 7.80
N PRO A 294 -13.35 8.56 7.29
CA PRO A 294 -13.84 9.93 7.29
C PRO A 294 -13.93 10.49 8.73
N ASN A 295 -13.62 11.78 8.89
CA ASN A 295 -13.57 12.46 10.20
C ASN A 295 -14.86 12.30 11.02
N ASP A 296 -16.02 12.35 10.37
CA ASP A 296 -17.33 12.19 11.02
C ASP A 296 -17.45 10.86 11.79
N TYR A 297 -16.67 9.85 11.41
CA TYR A 297 -16.63 8.54 12.05
C TYR A 297 -15.40 8.29 12.92
N TRP A 298 -14.40 9.18 12.90
CA TRP A 298 -13.12 8.98 13.57
C TRP A 298 -13.27 8.84 15.08
N HIS A 299 -13.98 9.78 15.72
CA HIS A 299 -14.10 9.80 17.19
C HIS A 299 -14.74 8.54 17.73
N GLU A 300 -15.83 8.08 17.10
CA GLU A 300 -16.52 6.88 17.54
C GLU A 300 -15.69 5.63 17.22
N PHE A 301 -14.99 5.58 16.08
CA PHE A 301 -14.10 4.47 15.71
C PHE A 301 -12.94 4.34 16.70
N ALA A 302 -12.25 5.45 16.97
CA ALA A 302 -11.17 5.52 17.93
C ALA A 302 -11.63 5.10 19.34
N SER A 303 -12.83 5.54 19.77
CA SER A 303 -13.36 5.16 21.08
C SER A 303 -13.57 3.65 21.24
N GLN A 304 -14.05 2.96 20.21
CA GLN A 304 -14.26 1.51 20.24
C GLN A 304 -12.94 0.76 20.27
N ILE A 305 -11.95 1.20 19.47
CA ILE A 305 -10.61 0.63 19.46
C ILE A 305 -9.93 0.81 20.82
N VAL A 306 -9.94 2.02 21.38
CA VAL A 306 -9.37 2.30 22.71
C VAL A 306 -10.04 1.45 23.79
N ARG A 307 -11.36 1.25 23.72
CA ARG A 307 -12.11 0.38 24.65
C ARG A 307 -11.63 -1.07 24.59
N ILE A 308 -11.39 -1.61 23.40
CA ILE A 308 -10.84 -2.96 23.25
C ILE A 308 -9.45 -3.04 23.88
N PHE A 309 -8.57 -2.10 23.58
CA PHE A 309 -7.22 -2.10 24.15
C PHE A 309 -7.20 -1.95 25.67
N THR A 310 -8.07 -1.10 26.23
CA THR A 310 -8.21 -0.97 27.69
C THR A 310 -8.83 -2.21 28.33
N GLN A 311 -9.78 -2.88 27.69
CA GLN A 311 -10.30 -4.16 28.17
C GLN A 311 -9.25 -5.26 28.14
N ILE A 312 -8.45 -5.36 27.06
CA ILE A 312 -7.33 -6.31 26.99
C ILE A 312 -6.33 -6.03 28.12
N CYS A 313 -5.93 -4.77 28.32
CA CYS A 313 -5.01 -4.41 29.40
C CYS A 313 -5.59 -4.67 30.80
N ALA A 314 -6.89 -4.41 31.00
CA ALA A 314 -7.58 -4.69 32.26
C ALA A 314 -7.71 -6.19 32.53
N PHE A 315 -7.97 -7.00 31.51
CA PHE A 315 -7.97 -8.46 31.64
C PHE A 315 -6.58 -9.02 31.93
N THR A 316 -5.52 -8.47 31.33
CA THR A 316 -4.13 -8.83 31.69
C THR A 316 -3.82 -8.50 33.16
N MET A 317 -4.41 -7.44 33.73
CA MET A 317 -4.30 -7.14 35.17
C MET A 317 -5.17 -8.05 36.06
N ILE A 318 -6.35 -8.49 35.59
CA ILE A 318 -7.26 -9.33 36.38
C ILE A 318 -6.81 -10.80 36.42
N PHE A 319 -6.04 -11.27 35.42
CA PHE A 319 -5.45 -12.61 35.42
C PHE A 319 -4.09 -12.71 36.14
N VAL A 320 -3.61 -11.61 36.73
CA VAL A 320 -2.46 -11.60 37.65
C VAL A 320 -2.97 -11.17 39.03
N ILE A 321 -3.66 -12.10 39.72
CA ILE A 321 -3.94 -12.06 41.16
C ILE A 321 -3.28 -13.28 41.78
#